data_AF-A0A645DSD3-F1
#
_entry.id   AF-A0A645DSD3-F1
#
_cell.length_a   1.000
_cell.length_b   1.000
_cell.length_c   1.000
_cell.angle_alpha   90.00
_cell.angle_beta   90.00
_cell.angle_gamma   90.00
#
_symmetry.space_group_name_H-M   'P 1'
#
loop_
_entity.id
_entity.type
_entity.pdbx_description
1 polymer ?
#
loop_
_entity_poly.entity_id
_entity_poly.type
_entity_poly.pdbx_seq_one_letter_code
_entity_poly.pdbx_strand_id
1 'polypeptide(L)'
;MAQRGGVVSSHLRFGPRVLSPQIAPGEADVLLAFEAAEGLRWMHMLRPGAAALVNDSRFVPPVVELGLYDYPSDPVGQMKAGGRRVVSFDATTIAQGLGDIRLGNTVMLGAIADQLPFSADVLLDCVLKRFQRKGEKVVALNRQAFESGRAAVGAAEAAIA
;
A
#
# COMPACT_ATOMS: atom_id res chain seq x y z
N MET A 1 13.39 -13.26 -2.11
CA MET A 1 12.66 -13.10 -0.83
C MET A 1 13.68 -12.80 0.25
N ALA A 2 13.55 -11.66 0.94
CA ALA A 2 14.39 -11.36 2.10
C ALA A 2 13.73 -11.94 3.36
N GLN A 3 14.48 -12.71 4.15
CA GLN A 3 13.94 -13.37 5.34
C GLN A 3 13.92 -12.47 6.59
N ARG A 4 14.69 -11.37 6.63
CA ARG A 4 14.80 -10.45 7.77
C ARG A 4 15.14 -9.01 7.33
N GLY A 5 14.11 -8.21 7.00
CA GLY A 5 14.27 -6.76 6.78
C GLY A 5 14.93 -6.34 5.46
N GLY A 6 15.10 -7.25 4.50
CA GLY A 6 15.54 -6.87 3.16
C GLY A 6 14.38 -6.34 2.31
N VAL A 7 14.75 -5.65 1.23
CA VAL A 7 13.80 -5.05 0.31
C VAL A 7 12.97 -6.13 -0.39
N VAL A 8 11.64 -5.99 -0.30
CA VAL A 8 10.70 -6.69 -1.16
C VAL A 8 10.05 -5.63 -2.04
N SER A 9 9.98 -5.88 -3.34
CA SER A 9 9.20 -5.08 -4.27
C SER A 9 8.52 -6.00 -5.27
N SER A 10 7.35 -5.59 -5.73
CA SER A 10 6.57 -6.29 -6.75
C SER A 10 6.16 -5.29 -7.82
N HIS A 11 6.36 -5.67 -9.08
CA HIS A 11 5.95 -4.87 -10.23
C HIS A 11 4.79 -5.61 -10.89
N LEU A 12 3.66 -4.92 -11.04
CA LEU A 12 2.48 -5.46 -11.70
C LEU A 12 2.18 -4.62 -12.94
N ARG A 13 2.10 -5.28 -14.09
CA ARG A 13 1.70 -4.66 -15.36
C ARG A 13 0.61 -5.50 -16.00
N PHE A 14 -0.47 -4.85 -16.42
CA PHE A 14 -1.60 -5.49 -17.07
C PHE A 14 -2.18 -4.54 -18.13
N GLY A 15 -2.86 -5.12 -19.12
CA GLY A 15 -3.45 -4.43 -20.25
C GLY A 15 -3.71 -5.39 -21.41
N PRO A 16 -4.30 -4.92 -22.52
CA PRO A 16 -4.60 -5.79 -23.68
C PRO A 16 -3.36 -6.46 -24.28
N ARG A 17 -2.19 -5.84 -24.13
CA ARG A 17 -0.89 -6.37 -24.55
C ARG A 17 0.18 -5.91 -23.57
N VAL A 18 0.95 -6.87 -23.04
CA VAL A 18 2.10 -6.60 -22.15
C VAL A 18 3.36 -7.13 -22.82
N LEU A 19 4.25 -6.23 -23.21
CA LEU A 19 5.50 -6.56 -23.92
C LEU A 19 6.67 -6.81 -22.95
N SER A 20 6.61 -6.24 -21.75
CA SER A 20 7.62 -6.41 -20.71
C SER A 20 6.96 -6.34 -19.32
N PRO A 21 7.38 -7.16 -18.35
CA PRO A 21 6.94 -7.06 -16.97
C PRO A 21 7.65 -5.92 -16.20
N GLN A 22 8.74 -5.38 -16.75
CA GLN A 22 9.51 -4.33 -16.09
C GLN A 22 8.81 -2.98 -16.21
N ILE A 23 8.82 -2.22 -15.12
CA ILE A 23 8.38 -0.82 -15.09
C ILE A 23 9.66 0.02 -14.96
N ALA A 24 9.86 0.98 -15.84
CA ALA A 24 11.02 1.87 -15.75
C ALA A 24 10.78 2.95 -14.67
N PRO A 25 11.85 3.53 -14.10
CA PRO A 25 11.73 4.70 -13.24
C PRO A 25 10.94 5.82 -13.92
N GLY A 26 10.04 6.48 -13.18
CA GLY A 26 9.18 7.53 -13.72
C GLY A 26 8.01 7.05 -14.59
N GLU A 27 7.69 5.75 -14.63
CA GLU A 27 6.60 5.22 -15.45
C GLU A 27 5.45 4.57 -14.66
N ALA A 28 5.61 4.34 -13.35
CA ALA A 28 4.55 3.69 -12.56
C ALA A 28 3.33 4.61 -12.42
N ASP A 29 2.15 4.09 -12.79
CA ASP A 29 0.87 4.81 -12.66
C ASP A 29 0.38 4.93 -11.21
N VAL A 30 0.82 4.01 -10.34
CA VAL A 30 0.48 3.97 -8.92
C VAL A 30 1.57 3.25 -8.15
N LEU A 31 1.83 3.70 -6.92
CA LEU A 31 2.73 3.05 -5.97
C LEU A 31 1.92 2.66 -4.73
N LEU A 32 1.98 1.39 -4.34
CA LEU A 32 1.37 0.88 -3.10
C LEU A 32 2.51 0.50 -2.14
N ALA A 33 2.65 1.24 -1.05
CA ALA A 33 3.68 1.01 -0.05
C ALA A 33 3.06 0.57 1.29
N PHE A 34 3.58 -0.51 1.86
CA PHE A 34 3.06 -1.09 3.11
C PHE A 34 3.77 -0.54 4.36
N GLU A 35 4.70 0.39 4.17
CA GLU A 35 5.50 1.04 5.22
C GLU A 35 6.01 2.40 4.72
N ALA A 36 6.19 3.37 5.62
CA ALA A 36 6.46 4.76 5.26
C ALA A 36 7.83 4.97 4.56
N ALA A 37 8.91 4.39 5.07
CA ALA A 37 10.24 4.48 4.47
C ALA A 37 10.34 3.66 3.18
N GLU A 38 9.59 2.55 3.06
CA GLU A 38 9.42 1.85 1.78
C GLU A 38 8.83 2.76 0.71
N GLY A 39 7.76 3.48 1.05
CA GLY A 39 7.14 4.45 0.15
C GLY A 39 8.16 5.46 -0.36
N LEU A 40 8.87 6.13 0.56
CA LEU A 40 9.89 7.11 0.23
C LEU A 40 10.96 6.56 -0.72
N ARG A 41 11.45 5.35 -0.44
CA ARG A 41 12.51 4.69 -1.23
C ARG A 41 12.10 4.45 -2.68
N TRP A 42 10.84 4.10 -2.93
CA TRP A 42 10.35 3.76 -4.27
C TRP A 42 9.66 4.91 -5.02
N MET A 43 9.56 6.11 -4.44
CA MET A 43 8.90 7.26 -5.08
C MET A 43 9.44 7.62 -6.47
N HIS A 44 10.71 7.34 -6.75
CA HIS A 44 11.33 7.58 -8.06
C HIS A 44 10.72 6.74 -9.20
N MET A 45 9.94 5.70 -8.88
CA MET A 45 9.24 4.87 -9.86
C MET A 45 8.00 5.56 -10.43
N LEU A 46 7.39 6.49 -9.69
CA LEU A 46 6.14 7.13 -10.08
C LEU A 46 6.32 8.10 -11.24
N ARG A 47 5.41 8.03 -12.21
CA ARG A 47 5.30 9.06 -13.24
C ARG A 47 4.77 10.39 -12.66
N PRO A 48 5.01 11.53 -13.32
CA PRO A 48 4.42 12.80 -12.91
C PRO A 48 2.89 12.71 -12.78
N GLY A 49 2.35 13.21 -11.66
CA GLY A 49 0.91 13.22 -11.37
C GLY A 49 0.33 11.90 -10.85
N ALA A 50 1.09 10.80 -10.84
CA ALA A 50 0.66 9.55 -10.23
C ALA A 50 0.65 9.63 -8.70
N ALA A 51 -0.21 8.82 -8.07
CA ALA A 51 -0.39 8.79 -6.63
C ALA A 51 0.42 7.65 -5.97
N ALA A 52 1.00 7.96 -4.80
CA ALA A 52 1.46 6.96 -3.85
C ALA A 52 0.37 6.74 -2.78
N LEU A 53 0.02 5.48 -2.54
CA LEU A 53 -0.78 5.06 -1.40
C LEU A 53 0.14 4.39 -0.39
N VAL A 54 0.27 4.99 0.78
CA VAL A 54 1.31 4.65 1.75
C VAL A 54 0.66 4.33 3.09
N ASN A 55 0.93 3.13 3.61
CA ASN A 55 0.75 2.86 5.03
C ASN A 55 1.80 3.66 5.82
N ASP A 56 1.36 4.63 6.62
CA ASP A 56 2.25 5.56 7.34
C ASP A 56 2.94 4.93 8.57
N SER A 57 2.63 3.67 8.87
CA SER A 57 3.28 2.95 9.95
C SER A 57 4.79 2.85 9.78
N ARG A 58 5.48 2.89 10.92
CA ARG A 58 6.94 2.82 11.03
C ARG A 58 7.38 1.44 11.49
N PHE A 59 8.06 0.70 10.61
CA PHE A 59 8.72 -0.55 10.96
C PHE A 59 10.22 -0.42 10.81
N VAL A 60 10.91 -0.27 11.95
CA VAL A 60 12.36 -0.06 11.98
C VAL A 60 13.07 -1.38 11.62
N PRO A 61 13.88 -1.43 10.55
CA PRO A 61 14.58 -2.65 10.19
C PRO A 61 15.78 -2.88 11.12
N PRO A 62 16.25 -4.15 11.30
CA PRO A 62 17.36 -4.46 12.20
C PRO A 62 18.65 -3.67 11.93
N VAL A 63 18.93 -3.30 10.68
CA VAL A 63 20.12 -2.49 10.33
C VAL A 63 20.08 -1.07 10.93
N VAL A 64 18.88 -0.52 11.15
CA VAL A 64 18.70 0.75 11.86
C VAL A 64 18.79 0.54 13.36
N GLU A 65 18.19 -0.54 13.90
CA GLU A 65 18.30 -0.87 15.33
C GLU A 65 19.76 -1.10 15.77
N LEU A 66 20.57 -1.67 14.89
CA LEU A 66 22.01 -1.85 15.10
C LEU A 66 22.83 -0.56 14.94
N GLY A 67 22.20 0.57 14.60
CA GLY A 67 22.85 1.87 14.42
C GLY A 67 23.70 1.98 13.16
N LEU A 68 23.52 1.11 12.17
CA LEU A 68 24.28 1.15 10.91
C LEU A 68 23.73 2.20 9.93
N TYR A 69 22.45 2.54 10.05
CA TYR A 69 21.74 3.52 9.24
C TYR A 69 20.67 4.22 10.06
N ASP A 70 20.29 5.42 9.64
CA ASP A 70 19.16 6.14 10.22
C ASP A 70 17.85 5.82 9.51
N TYR A 71 16.76 5.72 10.28
CA TYR A 71 15.42 5.72 9.71
C TYR A 71 15.02 7.17 9.37
N PRO A 72 14.42 7.46 8.20
CA PRO A 72 14.03 8.82 7.85
C PRO A 72 13.05 9.41 8.87
N SER A 73 13.30 10.64 9.33
CA SER A 73 12.51 11.27 10.41
C SER A 73 11.03 11.44 10.06
N ASP A 74 10.75 11.82 8.82
CA ASP A 74 9.40 11.98 8.28
C ASP A 74 9.36 11.54 6.81
N PRO A 75 9.21 10.23 6.53
CA PRO A 75 9.20 9.72 5.17
C PRO A 75 8.06 10.34 4.35
N VAL A 76 6.86 10.44 4.92
CA VAL A 76 5.66 10.95 4.24
C VAL A 76 5.80 12.43 3.90
N GLY A 77 6.26 13.25 4.85
CA GLY A 77 6.53 14.66 4.61
C GLY A 77 7.59 14.88 3.53
N GLN A 78 8.67 14.09 3.52
CA GLN A 78 9.68 14.14 2.46
C GLN A 78 9.10 13.81 1.08
N MET A 79 8.21 12.80 0.99
CA MET A 79 7.54 12.48 -0.27
C MET A 79 6.65 13.63 -0.76
N LYS A 80 5.88 14.25 0.14
CA LYS A 80 5.01 15.39 -0.16
C LYS A 80 5.80 16.65 -0.56
N ALA A 81 6.86 16.97 0.17
CA ALA A 81 7.76 18.09 -0.13
C ALA A 81 8.43 17.94 -1.51
N GLY A 82 8.59 16.69 -1.98
CA GLY A 82 9.02 16.40 -3.33
C GLY A 82 8.01 16.77 -4.43
N GLY A 83 6.80 17.24 -4.11
CA GLY A 83 5.76 17.56 -5.08
C GLY A 83 5.02 16.34 -5.63
N ARG A 84 5.04 15.21 -4.93
CA ARG A 84 4.30 14.01 -5.33
C ARG A 84 2.94 13.97 -4.65
N ARG A 85 1.94 13.40 -5.34
CA ARG A 85 0.63 13.12 -4.74
C ARG A 85 0.78 11.91 -3.82
N VAL A 86 0.63 12.11 -2.52
CA VAL A 86 0.78 11.07 -1.51
C VAL A 86 -0.49 11.02 -0.67
N VAL A 87 -1.17 9.87 -0.72
CA VAL A 87 -2.27 9.52 0.17
C VAL A 87 -1.70 8.58 1.22
N SER A 88 -1.72 9.00 2.48
CA SER A 88 -1.12 8.26 3.60
C SER A 88 -2.10 8.10 4.74
N PHE A 89 -2.14 6.92 5.35
CA PHE A 89 -2.96 6.62 6.53
C PHE A 89 -2.40 5.40 7.27
N ASP A 90 -2.81 5.22 8.52
CA ASP A 90 -2.34 4.12 9.36
C ASP A 90 -3.14 2.83 9.13
N ALA A 91 -2.77 2.09 8.09
CA ALA A 91 -3.39 0.82 7.75
C ALA A 91 -3.12 -0.27 8.82
N THR A 92 -2.01 -0.15 9.56
CA THR A 92 -1.67 -1.09 10.63
C THR A 92 -2.63 -0.95 11.80
N THR A 93 -2.89 0.28 12.26
CA THR A 93 -3.86 0.54 13.33
C THR A 93 -5.26 0.10 12.92
N ILE A 94 -5.67 0.36 11.67
CA ILE A 94 -6.94 -0.15 11.14
C ILE A 94 -7.01 -1.68 11.24
N ALA A 95 -5.97 -2.39 10.77
CA ALA A 95 -5.93 -3.85 10.81
C ALA A 95 -5.91 -4.41 12.25
N GLN A 96 -5.17 -3.78 13.15
CA GLN A 96 -5.13 -4.15 14.57
C GLN A 96 -6.50 -3.95 15.25
N GLY A 97 -7.23 -2.88 14.91
CA GLY A 97 -8.59 -2.65 15.37
C GLY A 97 -9.58 -3.74 14.93
N LEU A 98 -9.30 -4.44 13.83
CA LEU A 98 -10.05 -5.61 13.36
C LEU A 98 -9.59 -6.93 14.00
N GLY A 99 -8.58 -6.89 14.87
CA GLY A 99 -8.07 -8.03 15.63
C GLY A 99 -7.01 -8.88 14.93
N ASP A 100 -6.53 -8.48 13.75
CA ASP A 100 -5.45 -9.19 13.05
C ASP A 100 -4.61 -8.24 12.19
N ILE A 101 -3.36 -8.01 12.58
CA ILE A 101 -2.40 -7.17 11.85
C ILE A 101 -2.21 -7.61 10.39
N ARG A 102 -2.42 -8.89 10.07
CA ARG A 102 -2.30 -9.43 8.69
C ARG A 102 -3.37 -8.88 7.76
N LEU A 103 -4.47 -8.33 8.30
CA LEU A 103 -5.49 -7.65 7.52
C LEU A 103 -4.97 -6.35 6.90
N GLY A 104 -3.82 -5.82 7.34
CA GLY A 104 -3.20 -4.64 6.74
C GLY A 104 -3.01 -4.78 5.23
N ASN A 105 -2.74 -6.01 4.75
CA ASN A 105 -2.66 -6.27 3.32
C ASN A 105 -3.99 -6.01 2.60
N THR A 106 -5.08 -6.47 3.19
CA THR A 106 -6.43 -6.30 2.65
C THR A 106 -6.90 -4.86 2.77
N VAL A 107 -6.52 -4.14 3.84
CA VAL A 107 -6.75 -2.70 3.98
C VAL A 107 -6.09 -1.95 2.82
N MET A 108 -4.80 -2.19 2.55
CA MET A 108 -4.09 -1.53 1.45
C MET A 108 -4.66 -1.89 0.07
N LEU A 109 -5.15 -3.12 -0.13
CA LEU A 109 -5.86 -3.50 -1.36
C LEU A 109 -7.17 -2.73 -1.53
N GLY A 110 -7.92 -2.51 -0.44
CA GLY A 110 -9.10 -1.66 -0.46
C GLY A 110 -8.78 -0.21 -0.80
N ALA A 111 -7.68 0.31 -0.26
CA ALA A 111 -7.25 1.68 -0.49
C ALA A 111 -6.92 1.97 -1.97
N ILE A 112 -6.25 1.05 -2.66
CA ILE A 112 -5.91 1.24 -4.08
C ILE A 112 -7.08 0.99 -5.04
N ALA A 113 -8.18 0.42 -4.56
CA ALA A 113 -9.24 -0.14 -5.40
C ALA A 113 -9.83 0.87 -6.40
N ASP A 114 -10.04 2.12 -5.97
CA ASP A 114 -10.62 3.18 -6.83
C ASP A 114 -9.60 3.82 -7.78
N GLN A 115 -8.31 3.49 -7.66
CA GLN A 115 -7.23 3.99 -8.55
C GLN A 115 -6.94 3.03 -9.71
N LEU A 116 -7.59 1.86 -9.74
CA LEU A 116 -7.39 0.83 -10.76
C LEU A 116 -8.41 0.99 -11.89
N PRO A 117 -8.11 0.55 -13.12
CA PRO A 117 -8.99 0.72 -14.28
C PRO A 117 -10.14 -0.32 -14.32
N PHE A 118 -10.57 -0.80 -13.16
CA PHE A 118 -11.69 -1.73 -12.97
C PHE A 118 -12.36 -1.46 -11.62
N SER A 119 -13.59 -1.94 -11.44
CA SER A 119 -14.34 -1.64 -10.21
C SER A 119 -13.71 -2.26 -8.97
N ALA A 120 -13.87 -1.58 -7.83
CA ALA A 120 -13.46 -2.07 -6.53
C ALA A 120 -14.06 -3.46 -6.20
N ASP A 121 -15.30 -3.72 -6.66
CA ASP A 121 -15.99 -5.00 -6.45
C ASP A 121 -15.22 -6.18 -7.05
N VAL A 122 -14.58 -6.00 -8.21
CA VAL A 122 -13.77 -7.06 -8.84
C VAL A 122 -12.61 -7.45 -7.93
N LEU A 123 -11.95 -6.48 -7.31
CA LEU A 123 -10.84 -6.72 -6.39
C LEU A 123 -11.33 -7.34 -5.08
N LEU A 124 -12.44 -6.85 -4.54
CA LEU A 124 -13.08 -7.40 -3.35
C LEU A 124 -13.47 -8.87 -3.55
N ASP A 125 -14.14 -9.20 -4.65
CA ASP A 125 -14.54 -10.58 -4.96
C ASP A 125 -13.32 -11.53 -5.04
N CYS A 126 -12.22 -11.07 -5.65
CA CYS A 126 -10.96 -11.81 -5.68
C CYS A 126 -10.42 -12.08 -4.27
N VAL A 127 -10.42 -11.07 -3.39
CA VAL A 127 -10.00 -11.20 -1.99
C VAL A 127 -10.90 -12.21 -1.26
N LEU A 128 -12.21 -12.06 -1.34
CA LEU A 128 -13.14 -12.93 -0.63
C LEU A 128 -13.01 -14.38 -1.12
N LYS A 129 -12.94 -14.59 -2.44
CA LYS A 129 -12.70 -15.91 -3.05
C LYS A 129 -11.43 -16.57 -2.54
N ARG A 130 -10.35 -15.80 -2.32
CA ARG A 130 -9.08 -16.31 -1.77
C ARG A 130 -9.22 -16.88 -0.35
N PHE A 131 -10.14 -16.33 0.44
CA PHE A 131 -10.36 -16.66 1.84
C PHE A 131 -11.61 -17.51 2.12
N GLN A 132 -12.47 -17.77 1.13
CA GLN A 132 -13.70 -18.58 1.27
C GLN A 132 -13.48 -19.89 2.03
N ARG A 133 -12.39 -20.62 1.75
CA ARG A 133 -12.07 -21.90 2.40
C ARG A 133 -11.65 -21.78 3.87
N LYS A 134 -11.40 -20.56 4.37
CA LYS A 134 -10.99 -20.31 5.76
C LYS A 134 -12.15 -20.01 6.70
N GLY A 135 -13.40 -20.05 6.21
CA GLY A 135 -14.62 -19.85 6.99
C GLY A 135 -15.16 -18.42 6.95
N GLU A 136 -16.46 -18.30 7.24
CA GLU A 136 -17.24 -17.07 7.08
C GLU A 136 -16.70 -15.89 7.89
N LYS A 137 -16.23 -16.14 9.12
CA LYS A 137 -15.62 -15.12 9.98
C LYS A 137 -14.40 -14.46 9.32
N VAL A 138 -13.53 -15.25 8.68
CA VAL A 138 -12.33 -14.73 8.00
C VAL A 138 -12.71 -13.95 6.76
N VAL A 139 -13.72 -14.40 6.02
CA VAL A 139 -14.26 -13.69 4.85
C VAL A 139 -14.85 -12.34 5.26
N ALA A 140 -15.65 -12.30 6.32
CA ALA A 140 -16.25 -11.08 6.85
C ALA A 140 -15.19 -10.06 7.31
N LEU A 141 -14.15 -10.51 8.02
CA LEU A 141 -13.03 -9.65 8.44
C LEU A 141 -12.27 -9.07 7.24
N ASN A 142 -12.05 -9.86 6.17
CA ASN A 142 -11.39 -9.36 4.97
C ASN A 142 -12.27 -8.36 4.21
N ARG A 143 -13.60 -8.57 4.17
CA ARG A 143 -14.53 -7.59 3.60
C ARG A 143 -14.43 -6.26 4.35
N GLN A 144 -14.54 -6.30 5.68
CA GLN A 144 -14.45 -5.10 6.51
C GLN A 144 -13.09 -4.41 6.36
N ALA A 145 -11.99 -5.16 6.33
CA ALA A 145 -10.65 -4.60 6.10
C ALA A 145 -10.56 -3.86 4.77
N PHE A 146 -11.09 -4.46 3.69
CA PHE A 146 -11.09 -3.85 2.36
C PHE A 146 -11.91 -2.55 2.35
N GLU A 147 -13.12 -2.58 2.90
CA GLU A 147 -14.01 -1.41 2.99
C GLU A 147 -13.38 -0.29 3.83
N SER A 148 -12.76 -0.62 4.96
CA SER A 148 -12.04 0.34 5.81
C SER A 148 -10.88 1.01 5.07
N GLY A 149 -10.12 0.25 4.28
CA GLY A 149 -9.03 0.81 3.47
C GLY A 149 -9.52 1.80 2.41
N ARG A 150 -10.61 1.45 1.73
CA ARG A 150 -11.24 2.33 0.73
C ARG A 150 -11.77 3.62 1.37
N ALA A 151 -12.44 3.51 2.52
CA ALA A 151 -12.93 4.66 3.28
C ALA A 151 -11.80 5.57 3.80
N ALA A 152 -10.68 4.99 4.22
CA ALA A 152 -9.53 5.74 4.71
C ALA A 152 -8.92 6.67 3.64
N VAL A 153 -8.92 6.25 2.37
CA VAL A 153 -8.47 7.09 1.25
C VAL A 153 -9.37 8.32 1.10
N GLY A 154 -10.70 8.13 1.11
CA GLY A 154 -11.63 9.26 1.02
C GLY A 154 -11.45 10.28 2.15
N ALA A 155 -11.21 9.81 3.37
CA ALA A 155 -10.93 10.68 4.52
C ALA A 155 -9.58 11.40 4.40
N ALA A 156 -8.54 10.69 3.95
CA ALA A 156 -7.20 11.26 3.77
C ALA A 156 -7.16 12.31 2.63
N GLU A 157 -7.89 12.09 1.54
CA GLU A 157 -8.01 13.06 0.46
C GLU A 157 -8.83 14.29 0.87
N ALA A 158 -9.91 14.10 1.63
CA ALA A 158 -10.72 15.20 2.16
C ALA A 158 -9.94 16.08 3.16
N ALA A 159 -8.98 15.53 3.90
CA ALA A 159 -8.14 16.30 4.82
C ALA A 159 -7.08 17.18 4.12
N ILE A 160 -6.87 16.99 2.82
CA ILE A 160 -5.90 17.74 2.00
C ILE A 160 -6.60 18.85 1.17
N ALA A 161 -7.91 18.75 0.98
CA ALA A 161 -8.74 19.71 0.24
C ALA A 161 -9.14 20.93 1.10
#